data_AF-Q95SJ7-F1
#
_entry.id   AF-Q95SJ7-F1
#
_cell.length_a   1.000
_cell.length_b   1.000
_cell.length_c   1.000
_cell.angle_alpha   90.00
_cell.angle_beta   90.00
_cell.angle_gamma   90.00
#
_symmetry.space_group_name_H-M   'P 1'
#
loop_
_entity.id
_entity.type
_entity.pdbx_description
1 polymer ?
#
loop_
_entity_poly.entity_id
_entity_poly.type
_entity_poly.pdbx_seq_one_letter_code
_entity_poly.pdbx_strand_id
1 'polypeptide(L)' 'MMKPAYIFDGRKILDHERLQQIGFHVQTIGKKYQRTGLLRSWGIVPQL' A
#
# COMPACT_ATOMS: atom_id res chain seq x y z
N MET A 1 -12.66 2.95 -4.52
CA MET A 1 -11.53 3.86 -4.26
C MET A 1 -10.63 3.88 -5.48
N MET A 2 -10.07 5.06 -5.82
CA MET A 2 -9.06 5.18 -6.87
C MET A 2 -7.84 4.33 -6.53
N LYS A 3 -7.29 3.67 -7.55
CA LYS A 3 -6.08 2.84 -7.39
C LYS A 3 -4.84 3.69 -7.65
N PRO A 4 -3.73 3.45 -6.91
CA PRO A 4 -3.62 2.54 -5.77
C PRO A 4 -4.39 3.07 -4.54
N ALA A 5 -5.02 2.14 -3.79
CA ALA A 5 -5.82 2.49 -2.63
C ALA A 5 -4.95 2.53 -1.36
N TYR A 6 -5.12 3.58 -0.54
CA TYR A 6 -4.39 3.79 0.71
C TYR A 6 -5.32 3.70 1.91
N ILE A 7 -4.79 3.25 3.04
CA ILE A 7 -5.49 3.29 4.33
C ILE A 7 -4.52 3.68 5.45
N PHE A 8 -4.96 4.58 6.31
CA PHE A 8 -4.20 5.08 7.46
C PHE A 8 -4.90 4.64 8.74
N ASP A 9 -4.28 3.74 9.51
CA ASP A 9 -4.78 3.31 10.81
C ASP A 9 -3.94 3.94 11.93
N GLY A 10 -4.46 5.02 12.53
CA GLY A 10 -3.83 5.70 13.65
C GLY A 10 -3.96 4.97 14.99
N ARG A 11 -4.77 3.91 15.09
CA ARG A 11 -5.08 3.23 16.35
C ARG A 11 -4.68 1.75 16.39
N LYS A 12 -4.22 1.18 15.27
CA LYS A 12 -3.82 -0.24 15.13
C LYS A 12 -4.97 -1.20 15.47
N ILE A 13 -6.18 -0.88 15.05
CA ILE A 13 -7.39 -1.69 15.29
C ILE A 13 -7.80 -2.52 14.07
N LEU A 14 -7.21 -2.26 12.90
CA LEU A 14 -7.50 -2.97 11.67
C LEU A 14 -6.57 -4.17 11.46
N ASP A 15 -7.07 -5.18 10.74
CA ASP A 15 -6.24 -6.29 10.27
C ASP A 15 -5.38 -5.83 9.07
N HIS A 16 -4.16 -5.40 9.38
CA HIS A 16 -3.21 -4.89 8.40
C HIS A 16 -2.73 -5.96 7.41
N GLU A 17 -2.63 -7.23 7.81
CA GLU A 17 -2.20 -8.31 6.92
C GLU A 17 -3.28 -8.58 5.89
N ARG A 18 -4.54 -8.66 6.34
CA ARG A 18 -5.67 -8.82 5.43
C ARG A 18 -5.82 -7.64 4.47
N LEU A 19 -5.64 -6.42 4.96
CA LEU A 19 -5.68 -5.22 4.10
C LEU A 19 -4.58 -5.20 3.04
N GLN A 20 -3.38 -5.68 3.38
CA GLN A 20 -2.28 -5.81 2.43
C GLN A 20 -2.56 -6.89 1.38
N GLN A 21 -3.12 -8.03 1.78
CA GLN A 21 -3.57 -9.08 0.84
C GLN A 21 -4.64 -8.57 -0.12
N ILE A 22 -5.53 -7.68 0.34
CA ILE A 22 -6.54 -7.01 -0.51
C ILE A 22 -5.88 -6.01 -1.50
N GLY A 23 -4.67 -5.54 -1.22
CA GLY A 23 -3.94 -4.58 -2.05
C GLY A 23 -4.02 -3.13 -1.55
N PHE A 24 -4.37 -2.91 -0.28
CA PHE A 24 -4.25 -1.59 0.33
C PHE A 24 -2.80 -1.26 0.67
N HIS A 25 -2.45 -0.01 0.42
CA HIS A 25 -1.26 0.61 0.95
C HIS A 25 -1.52 1.06 2.39
N VAL A 26 -1.28 0.14 3.34
CA VAL A 26 -1.50 0.37 4.78
C VAL A 26 -0.39 1.22 5.38
N GLN A 27 -0.78 2.24 6.14
CA GLN A 27 0.10 3.07 6.96
C GLN A 27 -0.43 3.10 8.39
N THR A 28 0.45 2.99 9.38
CA THR A 28 0.07 3.03 10.79
C THR A 28 1.16 3.72 11.62
N ILE A 29 0.79 4.18 12.81
CA ILE A 29 1.72 4.82 13.74
C ILE A 29 2.70 3.80 14.31
N GLY A 30 3.99 4.13 14.37
CA GLY A 30 5.01 3.33 15.07
C GLY A 30 5.25 1.92 14.50
N LYS A 31 4.82 1.63 13.27
CA LYS A 31 5.18 0.39 12.55
C LYS A 31 5.35 0.67 11.05
N LYS A 32 6.49 0.28 10.50
CA LYS A 32 6.78 0.40 9.07
C LYS A 32 6.54 -0.95 8.39
N TYR A 33 5.65 -0.97 7.40
CA TYR A 33 5.42 -2.15 6.57
C TYR A 33 6.30 -2.11 5.33
N GLN A 34 7.00 -3.21 5.06
CA GLN A 34 7.76 -3.37 3.83
C GLN A 34 6.76 -3.63 2.68
N ARG A 35 6.88 -2.84 1.61
CA ARG A 35 6.09 -3.08 0.40
C ARG A 35 6.82 -4.11 -0.45
N THR A 36 6.52 -5.39 -0.24
CA THR A 36 7.06 -6.46 -1.08
C THR A 36 6.34 -6.47 -2.43
N GLY A 37 7.07 -6.24 -3.53
CA GLY A 37 6.66 -6.70 -4.86
C GLY A 37 5.65 -5.88 -5.68
N LEU A 38 5.41 -4.60 -5.40
CA LEU A 38 4.74 -3.75 -6.41
C LEU A 38 5.80 -3.11 -7.30
N LEU A 39 6.05 -3.74 -8.45
CA LEU A 39 6.65 -3.06 -9.60
C LEU A 39 5.85 -1.76 -9.78
N ARG A 40 6.45 -0.61 -9.51
CA ARG A 40 5.81 0.68 -9.78
C ARG A 40 5.66 0.77 -11.29
N SER A 41 4.54 0.35 -11.85
CA SER A 41 4.19 0.57 -13.26
C SER A 41 3.82 2.04 -13.51
N TRP A 42 4.46 2.96 -12.79
CA TRP A 42 4.37 4.40 -12.97
C TRP A 42 5.78 4.84 -13.36
N GLY A 43 6.06 4.79 -14.67
CA GLY A 43 7.34 5.26 -15.22
C GLY A 43 7.87 4.55 -16.46
N ILE A 44 7.34 3.39 -16.90
CA ILE A 44 7.74 2.81 -18.18
C ILE A 44 6.81 3.36 -19.27
N VAL A 45 6.98 4.64 -19.61
CA VAL A 45 6.70 5.10 -20.97
C VAL A 45 8.04 5.01 -21.70
N PRO A 46 8.21 4.15 -22.71
CA PRO A 46 9.36 4.26 -23.59
C PRO A 46 9.28 5.64 -24.24
N GLN A 47 10.30 6.46 -24.04
CA GLN A 47 10.51 7.64 -24.87
C GLN A 47 10.71 7.14 -26.32
N LEU A 48 9.64 7.16 -27.12
CA LEU A 48 9.67 7.04 -28.57
C LEU A 48 8.94 8.24 -29.15
#